data_AF-G9NSE8-F1
#
_entry.id   AF-G9NSE8-F1
#
_cell.length_a   1.000
_cell.length_b   1.000
_cell.length_c   1.000
_cell.angle_alpha   90.00
_cell.angle_beta   90.00
_cell.angle_gamma   90.00
#
_symmetry.space_group_name_H-M   'P 1'
#
loop_
_entity.id
_entity.type
_entity.pdbx_description
1 polymer ?
#
loop_
_entity_poly.entity_id
_entity_poly.type
_entity_poly.pdbx_seq_one_letter_code
_entity_poly.pdbx_strand_id
1 'polypeptide(L)'
;MMLYHALLAGLGLAGLAAAAPAKTKADDQTSGAQNVVYWGGSEGMTPLSEYCKPKTGIDILVLSFLNSWGVSGDIPSGRFGNIGCSIDQNGIPTAECSNLASQIKGCQSAGKKIIVSLGGAGGSYTLTSQSQAEKIGQYLWDAYGKGGNPAVKRPFGDAVVDGWDFDLEHSSDTDPAGRQWYPDLVNQLRTNSDKDKSRKYYITAAPQCVSPDASLDDAIQNSVFDYLFVQFYNNPKQCSLNIPGNASINWDTWNQRTSSSKSNNAKIFVGAPASDRAAPSGGYVGPSHLATLIKSLKSEPYFGGVMLWDAHWSDLNIIADCTYAQQVKSILTTGKTCPNTPDVPDSVAFPNAPTFSAPASPSFPPATSSAVYPPPASTSPASILPDNSSSHVSSSSGTGGGVAQWGQCGGEGYTGSTQCQSPFKCVYGGQYWSSCQ
;
A
#
# COMPACT_ATOMS: atom_id res chain seq x y z
N MET A 1 -37.45 54.89 -77.94
CA MET A 1 -37.90 54.09 -76.78
C MET A 1 -36.91 54.36 -75.65
N MET A 2 -37.11 55.39 -74.81
CA MET A 2 -37.79 55.31 -73.49
C MET A 2 -37.19 54.20 -72.61
N LEU A 3 -36.61 54.40 -71.42
CA LEU A 3 -36.81 55.42 -70.39
C LEU A 3 -35.58 55.50 -69.43
N TYR A 4 -35.42 56.65 -68.77
CA TYR A 4 -34.50 57.00 -67.68
C TYR A 4 -34.63 56.12 -66.40
N HIS A 5 -33.57 55.99 -65.58
CA HIS A 5 -33.42 56.58 -64.21
C HIS A 5 -32.30 55.91 -63.38
N ALA A 6 -31.87 56.66 -62.37
CA ALA A 6 -30.77 56.45 -61.44
C ALA A 6 -31.04 55.45 -60.29
N LEU A 7 -29.94 55.10 -59.60
CA LEU A 7 -29.77 54.85 -58.15
C LEU A 7 -30.61 53.77 -57.42
N LEU A 8 -29.93 52.90 -56.66
CA LEU A 8 -30.15 52.54 -55.22
C LEU A 8 -29.48 51.18 -54.93
N ALA A 9 -28.42 51.15 -54.13
CA ALA A 9 -28.42 50.88 -52.69
C ALA A 9 -28.75 49.42 -52.31
N GLY A 10 -27.78 48.74 -51.71
CA GLY A 10 -27.94 47.42 -51.10
C GLY A 10 -26.83 47.15 -50.09
N LEU A 11 -27.07 47.54 -48.84
CA LEU A 11 -26.33 47.12 -47.64
C LEU A 11 -26.40 45.60 -47.46
N GLY A 12 -25.35 44.98 -46.91
CA GLY A 12 -25.42 43.56 -46.53
C GLY A 12 -24.15 42.97 -45.91
N LEU A 13 -23.81 43.44 -44.72
CA LEU A 13 -22.99 42.82 -43.66
C LEU A 13 -21.79 41.91 -44.05
N ALA A 14 -20.60 42.42 -43.76
CA ALA A 14 -19.43 41.61 -43.43
C ALA A 14 -19.75 40.73 -42.22
N GLY A 15 -19.85 39.42 -42.45
CA GLY A 15 -19.92 38.43 -41.39
C GLY A 15 -18.60 38.40 -40.64
N LEU A 16 -18.62 38.83 -39.37
CA LEU A 16 -17.59 38.53 -38.40
C LEU A 16 -17.40 37.01 -38.35
N ALA A 17 -16.36 36.51 -39.01
CA ALA A 17 -15.78 35.23 -38.63
C ALA A 17 -15.17 35.42 -37.24
N ALA A 18 -15.97 35.18 -36.21
CA ALA A 18 -15.45 34.99 -34.87
C ALA A 18 -14.51 33.78 -34.96
N ALA A 19 -13.21 34.06 -34.99
CA ALA A 19 -12.21 33.08 -34.66
C ALA A 19 -12.60 32.54 -33.27
N ALA A 20 -13.21 31.35 -33.24
CA ALA A 20 -13.40 30.64 -32.00
C ALA A 20 -11.99 30.52 -31.39
N PRO A 21 -11.75 31.00 -30.17
CA PRO A 21 -10.47 30.80 -29.54
C PRO A 21 -10.25 29.29 -29.53
N ALA A 22 -9.21 28.86 -30.25
CA ALA A 22 -8.68 27.52 -30.09
C ALA A 22 -8.45 27.37 -28.59
N LYS A 23 -9.26 26.51 -27.95
CA LYS A 23 -9.05 26.17 -26.55
C LYS A 23 -7.69 25.49 -26.48
N THR A 24 -6.67 26.28 -26.21
CA THR A 24 -5.43 25.78 -25.66
C THR A 24 -5.82 24.99 -24.43
N LYS A 25 -5.59 23.66 -24.46
CA LYS A 25 -5.64 22.80 -23.29
C LYS A 25 -4.54 23.26 -22.33
N ALA A 26 -4.83 24.32 -21.60
CA ALA A 26 -4.03 24.86 -20.53
C ALA A 26 -5.04 25.54 -19.60
N ASP A 27 -5.73 24.72 -18.82
CA ASP A 27 -6.25 25.04 -17.49
C ASP A 27 -7.10 23.85 -16.98
N ASP A 28 -6.41 22.85 -16.44
CA ASP A 28 -6.94 21.98 -15.39
C ASP A 28 -5.81 21.64 -14.39
N GLN A 29 -5.19 22.69 -13.87
CA GLN A 29 -4.07 22.61 -12.93
C GLN A 29 -4.32 23.43 -11.65
N THR A 30 -5.57 23.63 -11.22
CA THR A 30 -5.88 24.00 -9.82
C THR A 30 -7.27 23.54 -9.35
N SER A 31 -7.41 22.25 -9.05
CA SER A 31 -8.13 21.79 -7.82
C SER A 31 -7.55 20.48 -7.23
N GLY A 32 -6.39 20.02 -7.73
CA GLY A 32 -6.18 18.61 -8.07
C GLY A 32 -5.23 17.75 -7.22
N ALA A 33 -4.62 18.26 -6.14
CA ALA A 33 -3.78 17.42 -5.27
C ALA A 33 -4.66 16.62 -4.28
N GLN A 34 -4.41 15.32 -4.16
CA GLN A 34 -5.26 14.41 -3.39
C GLN A 34 -4.55 13.87 -2.15
N ASN A 35 -5.33 13.61 -1.10
CA ASN A 35 -4.87 12.86 0.07
C ASN A 35 -5.30 11.40 -0.05
N VAL A 36 -4.32 10.50 -0.11
CA VAL A 36 -4.49 9.04 -0.21
C VAL A 36 -4.14 8.42 1.12
N VAL A 37 -4.97 7.51 1.64
CA VAL A 37 -4.70 6.85 2.92
C VAL A 37 -4.92 5.34 2.80
N TYR A 38 -3.92 4.55 3.19
CA TYR A 38 -4.07 3.11 3.33
C TYR A 38 -4.95 2.76 4.54
N TRP A 39 -5.79 1.75 4.39
CA TRP A 39 -6.70 1.25 5.42
C TRP A 39 -6.74 -0.28 5.39
N GLY A 40 -6.72 -0.91 6.56
CA GLY A 40 -6.78 -2.37 6.71
C GLY A 40 -5.47 -3.05 7.11
N GLY A 41 -4.34 -2.31 7.11
CA GLY A 41 -3.00 -2.84 7.39
C GLY A 41 -2.56 -2.94 8.86
N SER A 42 -3.21 -2.21 9.78
CA SER A 42 -2.87 -2.20 11.22
C SER A 42 -3.98 -2.79 12.11
N GLU A 43 -3.66 -3.10 13.37
CA GLU A 43 -4.62 -3.59 14.36
C GLU A 43 -5.52 -2.46 14.91
N GLY A 44 -6.66 -2.81 15.52
CA GLY A 44 -7.51 -1.83 16.24
C GLY A 44 -8.16 -0.75 15.37
N MET A 45 -8.49 -1.07 14.11
CA MET A 45 -8.95 -0.09 13.12
C MET A 45 -10.41 0.34 13.27
N THR A 46 -10.64 1.64 13.07
CA THR A 46 -11.95 2.25 12.86
C THR A 46 -12.58 1.71 11.56
N PRO A 47 -13.91 1.47 11.51
CA PRO A 47 -14.59 1.04 10.29
C PRO A 47 -14.36 1.99 9.11
N LEU A 48 -14.24 1.44 7.88
CA LEU A 48 -14.01 2.20 6.64
C LEU A 48 -14.99 3.37 6.48
N SER A 49 -16.26 3.17 6.84
CA SER A 49 -17.31 4.20 6.75
C SER A 49 -17.02 5.49 7.52
N GLU A 50 -16.23 5.43 8.59
CA GLU A 50 -15.88 6.62 9.37
C GLU A 50 -14.98 7.57 8.58
N TYR A 51 -14.05 7.02 7.79
CA TYR A 51 -13.16 7.79 6.91
C TYR A 51 -13.87 8.42 5.71
N CYS A 52 -15.10 8.01 5.46
CA CYS A 52 -15.92 8.47 4.35
C CYS A 52 -16.84 9.63 4.73
N LYS A 53 -16.91 9.96 6.02
CA LYS A 53 -17.65 11.12 6.52
C LYS A 53 -17.01 12.44 6.03
N PRO A 54 -17.78 13.55 6.03
CA PRO A 54 -17.22 14.86 5.76
C PRO A 54 -16.07 15.21 6.72
N LYS A 55 -15.14 16.06 6.26
CA LYS A 55 -14.01 16.61 7.06
C LYS A 55 -12.94 15.62 7.53
N THR A 56 -12.95 14.36 7.07
CA THR A 56 -11.82 13.44 7.27
C THR A 56 -10.58 13.86 6.50
N GLY A 57 -10.77 14.62 5.41
CA GLY A 57 -9.70 15.13 4.58
C GLY A 57 -9.07 14.09 3.66
N ILE A 58 -9.69 12.92 3.53
CA ILE A 58 -9.22 11.81 2.69
C ILE A 58 -9.95 11.86 1.34
N ASP A 59 -9.26 11.69 0.22
CA ASP A 59 -9.86 11.68 -1.12
C ASP A 59 -9.88 10.27 -1.73
N ILE A 60 -8.88 9.44 -1.40
CA ILE A 60 -8.73 8.05 -1.85
C ILE A 60 -8.42 7.16 -0.64
N LEU A 61 -9.14 6.04 -0.51
CA LEU A 61 -8.85 5.00 0.47
C LEU A 61 -8.32 3.76 -0.26
N VAL A 62 -7.18 3.26 0.18
CA VAL A 62 -6.52 2.07 -0.37
C VAL A 62 -6.70 0.91 0.61
N LEU A 63 -7.36 -0.16 0.18
CA LEU A 63 -7.69 -1.32 1.02
C LEU A 63 -6.52 -2.31 1.05
N SER A 64 -6.00 -2.56 2.23
CA SER A 64 -4.85 -3.43 2.53
C SER A 64 -5.27 -4.72 3.22
N PHE A 65 -5.00 -5.93 2.71
CA PHE A 65 -4.44 -6.27 1.40
C PHE A 65 -5.01 -7.59 0.89
N LEU A 66 -5.00 -7.76 -0.44
CA LEU A 66 -4.81 -9.08 -1.02
C LEU A 66 -3.31 -9.33 -1.04
N ASN A 67 -2.81 -10.32 -0.31
CA ASN A 67 -1.39 -10.51 -0.05
C ASN A 67 -0.90 -11.94 -0.36
N SER A 68 -1.73 -12.81 -0.95
CA SER A 68 -1.31 -14.15 -1.38
C SER A 68 -1.82 -14.54 -2.76
N TRP A 69 -0.90 -14.86 -3.68
CA TRP A 69 -1.15 -15.41 -5.02
C TRP A 69 0.12 -15.96 -5.67
N GLY A 70 0.01 -16.49 -6.89
CA GLY A 70 1.13 -17.04 -7.65
C GLY A 70 1.40 -18.48 -7.24
N VAL A 71 2.28 -18.69 -6.25
CA VAL A 71 2.61 -20.05 -5.75
C VAL A 71 1.40 -20.68 -5.06
N SER A 72 0.58 -19.89 -4.37
CA SER A 72 -0.67 -20.33 -3.73
C SER A 72 -1.85 -20.44 -4.70
N GLY A 73 -1.65 -20.16 -5.99
CA GLY A 73 -2.67 -20.18 -7.03
C GLY A 73 -2.92 -18.83 -7.69
N ASP A 74 -3.71 -18.84 -8.77
CA ASP A 74 -3.96 -17.67 -9.62
C ASP A 74 -5.09 -16.75 -9.08
N ILE A 75 -5.53 -16.95 -7.84
CA ILE A 75 -6.59 -16.19 -7.18
C ILE A 75 -6.00 -15.35 -6.05
N PRO A 76 -5.91 -14.01 -6.22
CA PRO A 76 -5.50 -13.12 -5.15
C PRO A 76 -6.42 -13.22 -3.93
N SER A 77 -5.81 -13.58 -2.81
CA SER A 77 -6.45 -13.83 -1.52
C SER A 77 -5.77 -13.01 -0.43
N GLY A 78 -6.41 -12.83 0.71
CA GLY A 78 -5.90 -12.00 1.79
C GLY A 78 -6.98 -11.52 2.74
N ARG A 79 -6.69 -10.43 3.44
CA ARG A 79 -7.55 -9.89 4.49
C ARG A 79 -7.49 -8.38 4.53
N PHE A 80 -8.65 -7.75 4.66
CA PHE A 80 -8.81 -6.32 4.85
C PHE A 80 -9.20 -6.00 6.29
N GLY A 81 -8.25 -5.52 7.09
CA GLY A 81 -8.43 -5.19 8.51
C GLY A 81 -8.35 -6.39 9.47
N ASN A 82 -7.87 -6.15 10.70
CA ASN A 82 -7.56 -7.23 11.67
C ASN A 82 -8.76 -8.02 12.24
N ILE A 83 -10.00 -7.54 12.07
CA ILE A 83 -11.24 -8.30 12.36
C ILE A 83 -12.14 -8.34 11.10
N GLY A 84 -11.61 -7.90 9.95
CA GLY A 84 -12.42 -7.60 8.78
C GLY A 84 -12.56 -8.74 7.78
N CYS A 85 -12.95 -8.36 6.56
CA CYS A 85 -13.18 -9.22 5.41
C CYS A 85 -11.95 -10.06 5.07
N SER A 86 -12.08 -11.39 5.15
CA SER A 86 -11.06 -12.32 4.68
C SER A 86 -11.53 -13.04 3.41
N ILE A 87 -10.59 -13.32 2.51
CA ILE A 87 -10.83 -14.00 1.24
C ILE A 87 -9.81 -15.14 1.15
N ASP A 88 -10.30 -16.36 0.98
CA ASP A 88 -9.43 -17.54 0.86
C ASP A 88 -8.84 -17.69 -0.55
N GLN A 89 -7.98 -18.71 -0.73
CA GLN A 89 -7.30 -19.01 -2.00
C GLN A 89 -8.25 -19.48 -3.12
N ASN A 90 -9.52 -19.76 -2.81
CA ASN A 90 -10.56 -20.07 -3.79
C ASN A 90 -11.44 -18.84 -4.10
N GLY A 91 -11.11 -17.69 -3.51
CA GLY A 91 -11.87 -16.44 -3.64
C GLY A 91 -13.15 -16.41 -2.81
N ILE A 92 -13.30 -17.31 -1.82
CA ILE A 92 -14.48 -17.37 -0.96
C ILE A 92 -14.33 -16.28 0.13
N PRO A 93 -15.25 -15.31 0.17
CA PRO A 93 -15.24 -14.28 1.20
C PRO A 93 -15.86 -14.77 2.51
N THR A 94 -15.41 -14.24 3.63
CA THR A 94 -16.15 -14.33 4.90
C THR A 94 -17.38 -13.40 4.89
N ALA A 95 -18.26 -13.56 5.89
CA ALA A 95 -19.50 -12.78 5.98
C ALA A 95 -19.23 -11.27 6.13
N GLU A 96 -18.11 -10.90 6.76
CA GLU A 96 -17.67 -9.52 7.01
C GLU A 96 -17.42 -8.74 5.70
N CYS A 97 -17.13 -9.44 4.60
CA CYS A 97 -16.97 -8.82 3.29
C CYS A 97 -18.24 -8.15 2.76
N SER A 98 -19.42 -8.62 3.16
CA SER A 98 -20.70 -7.97 2.81
C SER A 98 -20.87 -6.61 3.51
N ASN A 99 -20.40 -6.50 4.76
CA ASN A 99 -20.36 -5.24 5.49
C ASN A 99 -19.35 -4.28 4.84
N LEU A 100 -18.14 -4.77 4.54
CA LEU A 100 -17.14 -3.96 3.83
C LEU A 100 -17.66 -3.47 2.48
N ALA A 101 -18.32 -4.33 1.69
CA ALA A 101 -18.94 -3.95 0.42
C ALA A 101 -19.96 -2.80 0.56
N SER A 102 -20.76 -2.82 1.63
CA SER A 102 -21.72 -1.76 1.93
C SER A 102 -21.00 -0.44 2.26
N GLN A 103 -19.92 -0.51 3.03
CA GLN A 103 -19.09 0.66 3.36
C GLN A 103 -18.40 1.23 2.10
N ILE A 104 -17.86 0.38 1.22
CA ILE A 104 -17.28 0.78 -0.07
C ILE A 104 -18.27 1.63 -0.88
N LYS A 105 -19.51 1.13 -1.07
CA LYS A 105 -20.56 1.86 -1.80
C LYS A 105 -20.92 3.18 -1.11
N GLY A 106 -20.97 3.20 0.22
CA GLY A 106 -21.18 4.42 1.02
C GLY A 106 -20.08 5.46 0.78
N CYS A 107 -18.82 5.03 0.77
CA CYS A 107 -17.66 5.88 0.51
C CYS A 107 -17.65 6.46 -0.90
N GLN A 108 -17.95 5.64 -1.90
CA GLN A 108 -18.10 6.08 -3.29
C GLN A 108 -19.23 7.10 -3.43
N SER A 109 -20.36 6.89 -2.74
CA SER A 109 -21.47 7.85 -2.70
C SER A 109 -21.09 9.16 -2.02
N ALA A 110 -20.12 9.13 -1.09
CA ALA A 110 -19.52 10.31 -0.47
C ALA A 110 -18.38 10.95 -1.30
N GLY A 111 -18.16 10.47 -2.53
CA GLY A 111 -17.16 11.01 -3.47
C GLY A 111 -15.73 10.54 -3.21
N LYS A 112 -15.53 9.50 -2.37
CA LYS A 112 -14.21 8.89 -2.16
C LYS A 112 -13.95 7.84 -3.22
N LYS A 113 -12.70 7.69 -3.64
CA LYS A 113 -12.28 6.53 -4.44
C LYS A 113 -11.83 5.40 -3.52
N ILE A 114 -12.21 4.17 -3.85
CA ILE A 114 -11.78 2.96 -3.16
C ILE A 114 -10.93 2.11 -4.10
N ILE A 115 -9.66 1.91 -3.73
CA ILE A 115 -8.69 1.12 -4.49
C ILE A 115 -8.34 -0.13 -3.67
N VAL A 116 -8.27 -1.31 -4.28
CA VAL A 116 -7.82 -2.53 -3.61
C VAL A 116 -6.32 -2.71 -3.83
N SER A 117 -5.55 -2.89 -2.76
CA SER A 117 -4.11 -3.09 -2.85
C SER A 117 -3.71 -4.56 -2.85
N LEU A 118 -2.77 -4.86 -3.73
CA LEU A 118 -2.07 -6.12 -3.91
C LEU A 118 -0.70 -6.00 -3.25
N GLY A 119 -0.41 -6.91 -2.32
CA GLY A 119 0.94 -7.13 -1.80
C GLY A 119 1.07 -6.83 -0.31
N GLY A 120 1.86 -5.80 0.00
CA GLY A 120 2.35 -5.45 1.32
C GLY A 120 3.61 -6.24 1.72
N ALA A 121 4.31 -5.71 2.72
CA ALA A 121 5.61 -6.19 3.22
C ALA A 121 5.67 -7.68 3.63
N GLY A 122 4.56 -8.23 4.13
CA GLY A 122 4.51 -9.59 4.68
C GLY A 122 3.80 -10.62 3.81
N GLY A 123 3.48 -10.29 2.55
CA GLY A 123 2.70 -11.16 1.68
C GLY A 123 3.49 -12.34 1.09
N SER A 124 2.77 -13.29 0.48
CA SER A 124 3.34 -14.42 -0.26
C SER A 124 2.84 -14.37 -1.69
N TYR A 125 3.59 -13.63 -2.52
CA TYR A 125 3.25 -13.39 -3.91
C TYR A 125 4.48 -13.39 -4.82
N THR A 126 4.29 -13.91 -6.02
CA THR A 126 5.25 -13.95 -7.13
C THR A 126 4.50 -14.32 -8.41
N LEU A 127 5.18 -14.28 -9.55
CA LEU A 127 4.68 -14.73 -10.84
C LEU A 127 5.71 -15.65 -11.51
N THR A 128 5.24 -16.61 -12.29
CA THR A 128 6.13 -17.56 -12.98
C THR A 128 6.11 -17.41 -14.49
N SER A 129 5.11 -16.72 -15.05
CA SER A 129 4.95 -16.50 -16.48
C SER A 129 4.01 -15.34 -16.78
N GLN A 130 4.12 -14.78 -17.99
CA GLN A 130 3.15 -13.83 -18.55
C GLN A 130 1.72 -14.38 -18.50
N SER A 131 1.50 -15.66 -18.86
CA SER A 131 0.14 -16.23 -18.85
C SER A 131 -0.46 -16.27 -17.44
N GLN A 132 0.34 -16.54 -16.42
CA GLN A 132 -0.12 -16.47 -15.03
C GLN A 132 -0.48 -15.02 -14.64
N ALA A 133 0.35 -14.05 -15.03
CA ALA A 133 0.10 -12.63 -14.80
C ALA A 133 -1.23 -12.16 -15.42
N GLU A 134 -1.48 -12.55 -16.68
CA GLU A 134 -2.73 -12.26 -17.39
C GLU A 134 -3.94 -12.94 -16.75
N LYS A 135 -3.83 -14.21 -16.32
CA LYS A 135 -4.92 -14.90 -15.60
C LYS A 135 -5.30 -14.19 -14.30
N ILE A 136 -4.30 -13.79 -13.51
CA ILE A 136 -4.51 -13.07 -12.26
C ILE A 136 -5.15 -11.69 -12.54
N GLY A 137 -4.63 -10.95 -13.53
CA GLY A 137 -5.21 -9.67 -13.94
C GLY A 137 -6.66 -9.79 -14.41
N GLN A 138 -6.99 -10.85 -15.14
CA GLN A 138 -8.37 -11.15 -15.53
C GLN A 138 -9.25 -11.50 -14.32
N TYR A 139 -8.76 -12.32 -13.39
CA TYR A 139 -9.50 -12.66 -12.17
C TYR A 139 -9.82 -11.42 -11.34
N LEU A 140 -8.85 -10.53 -11.14
CA LEU A 140 -9.04 -9.27 -10.40
C LEU A 140 -10.13 -8.38 -11.04
N TRP A 141 -10.14 -8.29 -12.37
CA TRP A 141 -11.17 -7.57 -13.10
C TRP A 141 -12.57 -8.20 -12.93
N ASP A 142 -12.65 -9.53 -12.99
CA ASP A 142 -13.91 -10.28 -12.83
C ASP A 142 -14.43 -10.24 -11.39
N ALA A 143 -13.55 -10.26 -10.39
CA ALA A 143 -13.90 -10.29 -8.98
C ALA A 143 -14.27 -8.90 -8.41
N TYR A 144 -13.54 -7.85 -8.80
CA TYR A 144 -13.64 -6.52 -8.19
C TYR A 144 -14.08 -5.42 -9.17
N GLY A 145 -13.85 -5.62 -10.47
CA GLY A 145 -14.27 -4.73 -11.56
C GLY A 145 -15.66 -5.06 -12.10
N LYS A 146 -15.92 -4.74 -13.37
CA LYS A 146 -17.16 -5.08 -14.10
C LYS A 146 -17.00 -6.30 -15.03
N GLY A 147 -16.10 -7.24 -14.72
CA GLY A 147 -15.80 -8.35 -15.63
C GLY A 147 -16.93 -9.35 -15.89
N GLY A 148 -17.96 -9.39 -15.04
CA GLY A 148 -19.24 -10.04 -15.36
C GLY A 148 -19.18 -11.56 -15.51
N ASN A 149 -18.05 -12.20 -15.19
CA ASN A 149 -17.86 -13.64 -15.26
C ASN A 149 -18.57 -14.33 -14.07
N PRO A 150 -19.65 -15.12 -14.30
CA PRO A 150 -20.42 -15.72 -13.22
C PRO A 150 -19.70 -16.86 -12.49
N ALA A 151 -18.60 -17.38 -13.06
CA ALA A 151 -17.79 -18.40 -12.41
C ALA A 151 -16.85 -17.82 -11.34
N VAL A 152 -16.57 -16.51 -11.40
CA VAL A 152 -15.69 -15.82 -10.45
C VAL A 152 -16.48 -15.38 -9.23
N LYS A 153 -15.97 -15.73 -8.05
CA LYS A 153 -16.53 -15.25 -6.79
C LYS A 153 -16.22 -13.77 -6.64
N ARG A 154 -17.22 -13.00 -6.19
CA ARG A 154 -17.09 -11.56 -5.97
C ARG A 154 -17.12 -11.27 -4.48
N PRO A 155 -15.97 -11.06 -3.83
CA PRO A 155 -15.91 -10.82 -2.39
C PRO A 155 -16.78 -9.66 -1.91
N PHE A 156 -16.92 -8.62 -2.73
CA PHE A 156 -17.74 -7.45 -2.42
C PHE A 156 -19.11 -7.45 -3.10
N GLY A 157 -19.59 -8.62 -3.55
CA GLY A 157 -20.88 -8.74 -4.23
C GLY A 157 -20.97 -7.84 -5.46
N ASP A 158 -21.96 -6.94 -5.47
CA ASP A 158 -22.22 -5.98 -6.56
C ASP A 158 -21.38 -4.70 -6.48
N ALA A 159 -20.62 -4.48 -5.40
CA ALA A 159 -19.71 -3.35 -5.32
C ALA A 159 -18.61 -3.50 -6.37
N VAL A 160 -18.28 -2.38 -7.01
CA VAL A 160 -17.23 -2.30 -8.03
C VAL A 160 -16.23 -1.27 -7.54
N VAL A 161 -14.98 -1.67 -7.37
CA VAL A 161 -13.89 -0.80 -6.89
C VAL A 161 -13.55 0.28 -7.93
N ASP A 162 -12.83 1.30 -7.52
CA ASP A 162 -12.34 2.35 -8.40
C ASP A 162 -10.96 2.03 -8.98
N GLY A 163 -10.29 0.97 -8.50
CA GLY A 163 -8.97 0.64 -8.99
C GLY A 163 -8.24 -0.47 -8.25
N TRP A 164 -7.00 -0.70 -8.68
CA TRP A 164 -6.05 -1.63 -8.10
C TRP A 164 -4.73 -0.93 -7.81
N ASP A 165 -4.20 -1.18 -6.63
CA ASP A 165 -2.89 -0.70 -6.17
C ASP A 165 -1.89 -1.85 -6.13
N PHE A 166 -0.66 -1.56 -6.51
CA PHE A 166 0.46 -2.50 -6.53
C PHE A 166 1.48 -2.06 -5.49
N ASP A 167 1.31 -2.56 -4.27
CA ASP A 167 2.23 -2.37 -3.15
C ASP A 167 3.12 -3.60 -3.03
N LEU A 168 4.01 -3.77 -4.01
CA LEU A 168 4.86 -4.95 -4.13
C LEU A 168 6.22 -4.64 -3.53
N GLU A 169 6.56 -5.33 -2.44
CA GLU A 169 7.73 -5.00 -1.62
C GLU A 169 8.84 -6.05 -1.70
N HIS A 170 8.67 -7.09 -2.52
CA HIS A 170 9.66 -8.14 -2.72
C HIS A 170 10.80 -7.71 -3.67
N SER A 171 12.01 -7.60 -3.11
CA SER A 171 13.25 -7.24 -3.83
C SER A 171 13.76 -8.36 -4.75
N SER A 172 14.86 -8.06 -5.46
CA SER A 172 15.65 -9.04 -6.27
C SER A 172 15.95 -10.32 -5.57
N ASP A 173 16.11 -10.26 -4.25
CA ASP A 173 16.57 -11.41 -3.48
C ASP A 173 15.39 -12.28 -3.05
N THR A 174 14.20 -11.69 -2.86
CA THR A 174 13.00 -12.39 -2.41
C THR A 174 12.06 -12.82 -3.55
N ASP A 175 12.10 -12.15 -4.71
CA ASP A 175 11.32 -12.52 -5.90
C ASP A 175 12.12 -12.36 -7.22
N PRO A 176 13.28 -13.02 -7.39
CA PRO A 176 14.21 -12.74 -8.48
C PRO A 176 13.61 -12.84 -9.88
N ALA A 177 12.60 -13.70 -10.07
CA ALA A 177 12.03 -14.04 -11.38
C ALA A 177 10.63 -13.50 -11.61
N GLY A 178 9.83 -13.25 -10.57
CA GLY A 178 8.41 -12.90 -10.74
C GLY A 178 8.18 -11.47 -11.22
N ARG A 179 9.05 -10.55 -10.84
CA ARG A 179 8.87 -9.12 -11.12
C ARG A 179 8.74 -8.75 -12.59
N GLN A 180 9.42 -9.48 -13.47
CA GLN A 180 9.40 -9.23 -14.92
C GLN A 180 7.99 -9.40 -15.53
N TRP A 181 7.07 -10.06 -14.81
CA TRP A 181 5.71 -10.34 -15.27
C TRP A 181 4.67 -9.38 -14.68
N TYR A 182 5.04 -8.49 -13.74
CA TYR A 182 4.12 -7.47 -13.24
C TYR A 182 3.61 -6.49 -14.32
N PRO A 183 4.41 -6.09 -15.35
CA PRO A 183 3.88 -5.30 -16.46
C PRO A 183 2.69 -5.98 -17.15
N ASP A 184 2.72 -7.30 -17.36
CA ASP A 184 1.66 -8.04 -18.04
C ASP A 184 0.37 -8.06 -17.22
N LEU A 185 0.48 -8.25 -15.91
CA LEU A 185 -0.65 -8.19 -14.99
C LEU A 185 -1.32 -6.80 -15.04
N VAL A 186 -0.53 -5.73 -14.98
CA VAL A 186 -1.03 -4.35 -15.07
C VAL A 186 -1.67 -4.08 -16.43
N ASN A 187 -1.03 -4.51 -17.52
CA ASN A 187 -1.53 -4.31 -18.88
C ASN A 187 -2.84 -5.09 -19.12
N GLN A 188 -3.01 -6.26 -18.51
CA GLN A 188 -4.26 -7.01 -18.55
C GLN A 188 -5.40 -6.25 -17.85
N LEU A 189 -5.15 -5.73 -16.64
CA LEU A 189 -6.13 -4.90 -15.93
C LEU A 189 -6.47 -3.63 -16.71
N ARG A 190 -5.47 -2.97 -17.31
CA ARG A 190 -5.69 -1.77 -18.14
C ARG A 190 -6.53 -2.10 -19.37
N THR A 191 -6.19 -3.16 -20.09
CA THR A 191 -6.94 -3.64 -21.26
C THR A 191 -8.40 -3.91 -20.93
N ASN A 192 -8.69 -4.46 -19.75
CA ASN A 192 -10.06 -4.73 -19.32
C ASN A 192 -10.80 -3.48 -18.86
N SER A 193 -10.16 -2.65 -18.04
CA SER A 193 -10.75 -1.40 -17.56
C SER A 193 -11.02 -0.39 -18.68
N ASP A 194 -10.15 -0.30 -19.68
CA ASP A 194 -10.35 0.59 -20.83
C ASP A 194 -11.53 0.19 -21.72
N LYS A 195 -12.01 -1.05 -21.65
CA LYS A 195 -13.24 -1.48 -22.35
C LYS A 195 -14.50 -0.90 -21.70
N ASP A 196 -14.48 -0.63 -20.39
CA ASP A 196 -15.60 -0.03 -19.68
C ASP A 196 -15.58 1.50 -19.82
N LYS A 197 -16.30 2.04 -20.81
CA LYS A 197 -16.39 3.49 -21.03
C LYS A 197 -17.29 4.22 -20.01
N SER A 198 -17.98 3.49 -19.12
CA SER A 198 -18.90 4.08 -18.14
C SER A 198 -18.21 4.59 -16.88
N ARG A 199 -16.96 4.19 -16.65
CA ARG A 199 -16.21 4.48 -15.42
C ARG A 199 -14.72 4.59 -15.72
N LYS A 200 -14.05 5.54 -15.06
CA LYS A 200 -12.58 5.54 -14.99
C LYS A 200 -12.13 4.62 -13.86
N TYR A 201 -11.19 3.73 -14.14
CA TYR A 201 -10.48 2.94 -13.13
C TYR A 201 -9.05 3.47 -12.98
N TYR A 202 -8.52 3.39 -11.76
CA TYR A 202 -7.18 3.81 -11.41
C TYR A 202 -6.30 2.58 -11.19
N ILE A 203 -5.13 2.56 -11.82
CA ILE A 203 -4.10 1.56 -11.49
C ILE A 203 -2.92 2.31 -10.88
N THR A 204 -2.52 1.93 -9.66
CA THR A 204 -1.52 2.66 -8.89
C THR A 204 -0.38 1.73 -8.48
N ALA A 205 0.79 2.29 -8.20
CA ALA A 205 1.93 1.56 -7.67
C ALA A 205 2.48 2.29 -6.44
N ALA A 206 2.99 1.54 -5.45
CA ALA A 206 3.62 2.10 -4.26
C ALA A 206 5.10 1.71 -4.18
N PRO A 207 5.96 2.21 -5.09
CA PRO A 207 7.40 1.93 -5.01
C PRO A 207 8.02 2.57 -3.77
N GLN A 208 9.11 1.99 -3.27
CA GLN A 208 9.96 2.63 -2.28
C GLN A 208 10.72 3.82 -2.89
N CYS A 209 11.33 4.69 -2.07
CA CYS A 209 11.98 5.89 -2.60
C CYS A 209 13.30 5.64 -3.33
N VAL A 210 13.95 4.49 -3.12
CA VAL A 210 15.17 4.11 -3.87
C VAL A 210 14.79 3.92 -5.34
N SER A 211 15.50 4.59 -6.24
CA SER A 211 15.26 4.53 -7.68
C SER A 211 16.51 4.00 -8.41
N PRO A 212 16.40 2.95 -9.25
CA PRO A 212 15.16 2.23 -9.56
C PRO A 212 14.64 1.43 -8.36
N ASP A 213 13.32 1.38 -8.21
CA ASP A 213 12.67 0.54 -7.20
C ASP A 213 12.87 -0.94 -7.55
N ALA A 214 13.28 -1.74 -6.56
CA ALA A 214 13.65 -3.13 -6.81
C ALA A 214 12.47 -3.99 -7.28
N SER A 215 11.25 -3.64 -6.89
CA SER A 215 10.03 -4.42 -7.11
C SER A 215 9.25 -4.01 -8.35
N LEU A 216 9.08 -2.71 -8.53
CA LEU A 216 8.07 -2.09 -9.39
C LEU A 216 8.67 -1.31 -10.55
N ASP A 217 9.97 -1.09 -10.61
CA ASP A 217 10.58 -0.28 -11.69
C ASP A 217 10.25 -0.83 -13.08
N ASP A 218 10.35 -2.15 -13.29
CA ASP A 218 10.01 -2.77 -14.57
C ASP A 218 8.53 -2.57 -14.94
N ALA A 219 7.62 -2.78 -13.97
CA ALA A 219 6.20 -2.51 -14.15
C ALA A 219 5.96 -1.04 -14.53
N ILE A 220 6.60 -0.08 -13.84
CA ILE A 220 6.44 1.35 -14.10
C ILE A 220 6.95 1.70 -15.50
N GLN A 221 8.11 1.15 -15.91
CA GLN A 221 8.66 1.39 -17.25
C GLN A 221 7.80 0.80 -18.36
N ASN A 222 7.20 -0.37 -18.15
CA ASN A 222 6.60 -1.19 -19.21
C ASN A 222 5.08 -1.30 -19.20
N SER A 223 4.39 -0.64 -18.26
CA SER A 223 2.93 -0.55 -18.18
C SER A 223 2.45 0.87 -17.80
N VAL A 224 1.12 1.08 -17.74
CA VAL A 224 0.52 2.40 -17.54
C VAL A 224 -0.15 2.50 -16.17
N PHE A 225 0.49 3.20 -15.24
CA PHE A 225 -0.07 3.62 -13.96
C PHE A 225 -0.68 5.03 -14.03
N ASP A 226 -1.74 5.26 -13.25
CA ASP A 226 -2.34 6.58 -13.03
C ASP A 226 -1.61 7.33 -11.91
N TYR A 227 -1.24 6.64 -10.82
CA TYR A 227 -0.59 7.23 -9.65
C TYR A 227 0.60 6.39 -9.16
N LEU A 228 1.64 7.07 -8.68
CA LEU A 228 2.80 6.49 -8.02
C LEU A 228 2.86 7.01 -6.57
N PHE A 229 2.62 6.14 -5.61
CA PHE A 229 2.66 6.42 -4.17
C PHE A 229 4.06 6.14 -3.61
N VAL A 230 5.03 6.96 -3.99
CA VAL A 230 6.45 6.73 -3.65
C VAL A 230 6.65 6.82 -2.14
N GLN A 231 7.11 5.72 -1.52
CA GLN A 231 7.28 5.61 -0.08
C GLN A 231 8.60 6.27 0.36
N PHE A 232 8.54 7.56 0.75
CA PHE A 232 9.70 8.33 1.22
C PHE A 232 10.00 8.09 2.72
N TYR A 233 9.97 6.83 3.14
CA TYR A 233 10.22 6.39 4.51
C TYR A 233 10.78 4.95 4.53
N ASN A 234 11.24 4.49 5.70
CA ASN A 234 11.89 3.20 5.92
C ASN A 234 13.11 2.91 5.02
N ASN A 235 13.68 3.96 4.41
CA ASN A 235 14.73 3.89 3.41
C ASN A 235 15.92 4.77 3.80
N PRO A 236 17.07 4.63 3.10
CA PRO A 236 18.24 5.47 3.35
C PRO A 236 17.89 6.98 3.36
N LYS A 237 18.63 7.74 4.17
CA LYS A 237 18.38 9.17 4.39
C LYS A 237 18.44 10.01 3.11
N GLN A 238 19.04 9.51 2.02
CA GLN A 238 19.14 10.22 0.75
C GLN A 238 17.80 10.34 0.01
N CYS A 239 16.79 9.55 0.39
CA CYS A 239 15.45 9.67 -0.20
C CYS A 239 14.31 9.73 0.82
N SER A 240 14.52 9.37 2.09
CA SER A 240 13.46 9.49 3.13
C SER A 240 13.19 10.94 3.56
N LEU A 241 12.00 11.22 4.10
CA LEU A 241 11.53 12.58 4.47
C LEU A 241 12.28 13.22 5.65
N ASN A 242 12.82 12.44 6.57
CA ASN A 242 13.36 12.94 7.84
C ASN A 242 14.84 13.39 7.78
N ILE A 243 15.25 14.07 6.70
CA ILE A 243 16.62 14.53 6.51
C ILE A 243 16.90 15.80 7.36
N PRO A 244 17.96 15.84 8.18
CA PRO A 244 18.41 17.08 8.82
C PRO A 244 18.71 18.17 7.79
N GLY A 245 18.24 19.40 8.03
CA GLY A 245 18.57 20.55 7.19
C GLY A 245 17.65 20.75 5.97
N ASN A 246 16.47 20.11 5.94
CA ASN A 246 15.45 20.32 4.89
C ASN A 246 15.96 19.92 3.48
N ALA A 247 16.89 18.96 3.41
CA ALA A 247 17.36 18.43 2.14
C ALA A 247 16.18 17.78 1.41
N SER A 248 16.03 18.08 0.12
CA SER A 248 14.97 17.56 -0.72
C SER A 248 15.09 16.05 -0.88
N ILE A 249 13.96 15.34 -0.78
CA ILE A 249 13.80 13.98 -1.29
C ILE A 249 14.27 13.89 -2.75
N ASN A 250 14.52 12.69 -3.26
CA ASN A 250 14.97 12.47 -4.64
C ASN A 250 13.85 12.65 -5.70
N TRP A 251 13.07 13.73 -5.58
CA TRP A 251 11.92 14.03 -6.43
C TRP A 251 12.29 14.14 -7.92
N ASP A 252 13.39 14.82 -8.24
CA ASP A 252 13.86 14.97 -9.63
C ASP A 252 14.19 13.63 -10.28
N THR A 253 14.73 12.68 -9.50
CA THR A 253 14.98 11.31 -9.96
C THR A 253 13.66 10.63 -10.33
N TRP A 254 12.63 10.75 -9.49
CA TRP A 254 11.30 10.19 -9.76
C TRP A 254 10.60 10.88 -10.93
N ASN A 255 10.74 12.21 -11.08
CA ASN A 255 10.25 12.96 -12.24
C ASN A 255 10.89 12.46 -13.54
N GLN A 256 12.21 12.34 -13.56
CA GLN A 256 12.94 11.86 -14.73
C GLN A 256 12.54 10.42 -15.06
N ARG A 257 12.52 9.53 -14.07
CA ARG A 257 12.18 8.11 -14.24
C ARG A 257 10.75 7.90 -14.74
N THR A 258 9.81 8.70 -14.24
CA THR A 258 8.41 8.69 -14.68
C THR A 258 8.28 9.22 -16.10
N SER A 259 8.94 10.34 -16.43
CA SER A 259 8.87 10.96 -17.76
C SER A 259 9.36 10.05 -18.89
N SER A 260 10.33 9.18 -18.60
CA SER A 260 10.90 8.23 -19.57
C SER A 260 10.14 6.90 -19.66
N SER A 261 9.10 6.71 -18.85
CA SER A 261 8.37 5.44 -18.72
C SER A 261 7.09 5.40 -19.57
N LYS A 262 6.44 4.24 -19.68
CA LYS A 262 5.04 4.17 -20.17
C LYS A 262 4.03 4.83 -19.22
N SER A 263 4.42 5.07 -17.98
CA SER A 263 3.65 5.82 -16.97
C SER A 263 3.94 7.32 -16.98
N ASN A 264 4.35 7.90 -18.11
CA ASN A 264 4.69 9.33 -18.26
C ASN A 264 3.54 10.33 -18.09
N ASN A 265 2.33 9.87 -17.74
CA ASN A 265 1.21 10.73 -17.34
C ASN A 265 0.80 10.49 -15.88
N ALA A 266 1.48 9.58 -15.17
CA ALA A 266 1.18 9.27 -13.79
C ALA A 266 1.41 10.48 -12.89
N LYS A 267 0.64 10.60 -11.81
CA LYS A 267 0.93 11.58 -10.75
C LYS A 267 1.68 10.92 -9.60
N ILE A 268 2.73 11.57 -9.14
CA ILE A 268 3.59 11.13 -8.04
C ILE A 268 3.05 11.74 -6.74
N PHE A 269 2.91 10.91 -5.71
CA PHE A 269 2.49 11.31 -4.38
C PHE A 269 3.67 11.18 -3.42
N VAL A 270 3.76 12.11 -2.48
CA VAL A 270 4.68 11.98 -1.35
C VAL A 270 4.10 10.96 -0.38
N GLY A 271 4.61 9.72 -0.41
CA GLY A 271 4.28 8.70 0.56
C GLY A 271 4.97 8.99 1.90
N ALA A 272 4.17 9.16 2.95
CA ALA A 272 4.62 9.53 4.28
C ALA A 272 4.00 8.62 5.35
N PRO A 273 4.73 8.32 6.43
CA PRO A 273 4.15 7.70 7.62
C PRO A 273 3.20 8.69 8.28
N ALA A 274 2.04 8.21 8.73
CA ALA A 274 1.07 9.03 9.44
C ALA A 274 1.45 9.29 10.92
N SER A 275 2.43 8.54 11.45
CA SER A 275 3.04 8.74 12.76
C SER A 275 4.48 8.20 12.76
N ASP A 276 5.25 8.53 13.79
CA ASP A 276 6.60 7.97 14.03
C ASP A 276 6.58 6.44 14.20
N ARG A 277 5.50 5.91 14.79
CA ARG A 277 5.30 4.46 14.98
C ARG A 277 4.91 3.72 13.70
N ALA A 278 4.39 4.43 12.70
CA ALA A 278 4.00 3.84 11.42
C ALA A 278 5.21 3.45 10.55
N ALA A 279 6.39 4.03 10.80
CA ALA A 279 7.63 3.73 10.09
C ALA A 279 8.81 3.60 11.07
N PRO A 280 8.98 2.42 11.69
CA PRO A 280 10.00 2.21 12.73
C PRO A 280 11.45 2.47 12.27
N SER A 281 11.74 2.35 10.97
CA SER A 281 13.05 2.64 10.40
C SER A 281 13.24 4.13 10.06
N GLY A 282 12.26 4.97 10.37
CA GLY A 282 12.29 6.42 10.20
C GLY A 282 11.60 6.91 8.92
N GLY A 283 11.51 8.23 8.79
CA GLY A 283 10.83 8.91 7.68
C GLY A 283 9.54 9.65 8.08
N TYR A 284 9.14 9.60 9.34
CA TYR A 284 8.09 10.50 9.84
C TYR A 284 8.63 11.93 9.98
N VAL A 285 7.78 12.90 9.64
CA VAL A 285 8.02 14.34 9.81
C VAL A 285 6.75 14.98 10.37
N GLY A 286 6.87 16.09 11.08
CA GLY A 286 5.73 16.83 11.59
C GLY A 286 4.99 17.62 10.49
N PRO A 287 3.74 18.06 10.75
CA PRO A 287 2.94 18.79 9.77
C PRO A 287 3.61 20.04 9.19
N SER A 288 4.38 20.81 9.98
CA SER A 288 5.06 22.03 9.50
C SER A 288 6.21 21.72 8.53
N HIS A 289 6.96 20.65 8.75
CA HIS A 289 7.97 20.20 7.79
C HIS A 289 7.29 19.69 6.52
N LEU A 290 6.27 18.85 6.64
CA LEU A 290 5.52 18.40 5.46
C LEU A 290 4.92 19.58 4.68
N ALA A 291 4.40 20.61 5.35
CA ALA A 291 3.91 21.83 4.70
C ALA A 291 5.00 22.56 3.90
N THR A 292 6.22 22.62 4.43
CA THR A 292 7.38 23.23 3.76
C THR A 292 7.75 22.45 2.51
N LEU A 293 7.82 21.12 2.60
CA LEU A 293 8.10 20.26 1.45
C LEU A 293 7.01 20.34 0.38
N ILE A 294 5.74 20.23 0.77
CA ILE A 294 4.64 20.32 -0.19
C ILE A 294 4.58 21.69 -0.86
N LYS A 295 4.96 22.76 -0.15
CA LYS A 295 5.09 24.09 -0.75
C LYS A 295 6.15 24.14 -1.84
N SER A 296 7.25 23.40 -1.72
CA SER A 296 8.28 23.33 -2.78
C SER A 296 7.85 22.42 -3.93
N LEU A 297 7.10 21.35 -3.67
CA LEU A 297 6.73 20.35 -4.69
C LEU A 297 5.44 20.65 -5.45
N LYS A 298 4.53 21.46 -4.91
CA LYS A 298 3.19 21.65 -5.51
C LYS A 298 3.19 22.20 -6.93
N SER A 299 4.27 22.87 -7.33
CA SER A 299 4.46 23.43 -8.68
C SER A 299 5.35 22.55 -9.56
N GLU A 300 5.93 21.49 -9.01
CA GLU A 300 6.78 20.57 -9.75
C GLU A 300 5.95 19.68 -10.68
N PRO A 301 6.53 19.24 -11.81
CA PRO A 301 5.92 18.24 -12.66
C PRO A 301 5.49 16.99 -11.88
N TYR A 302 4.46 16.33 -12.38
CA TYR A 302 3.91 15.08 -11.83
C TYR A 302 3.34 15.13 -10.42
N PHE A 303 3.46 16.21 -9.64
CA PHE A 303 2.90 16.27 -8.29
C PHE A 303 1.39 15.94 -8.26
N GLY A 304 1.03 14.96 -7.43
CA GLY A 304 -0.32 14.42 -7.26
C GLY A 304 -0.91 14.60 -5.87
N GLY A 305 -0.08 14.82 -4.85
CA GLY A 305 -0.51 14.98 -3.47
C GLY A 305 0.31 14.17 -2.48
N VAL A 306 -0.33 13.67 -1.44
CA VAL A 306 0.30 12.92 -0.34
C VAL A 306 -0.41 11.57 -0.19
N MET A 307 0.38 10.53 0.06
CA MET A 307 -0.11 9.22 0.47
C MET A 307 0.32 8.97 1.91
N LEU A 308 -0.57 8.40 2.73
CA LEU A 308 -0.32 8.09 4.13
C LEU A 308 -0.40 6.59 4.42
N TRP A 309 0.65 6.08 5.04
CA TRP A 309 0.64 4.82 5.78
C TRP A 309 0.52 5.11 7.29
N ASP A 310 -0.61 4.87 7.96
CA ASP A 310 -1.93 4.49 7.45
C ASP A 310 -3.04 5.20 8.26
N ALA A 311 -4.31 4.86 8.02
CA ALA A 311 -5.46 5.45 8.69
C ALA A 311 -5.43 5.28 10.22
N HIS A 312 -4.98 4.13 10.73
CA HIS A 312 -4.91 3.86 12.16
C HIS A 312 -3.90 4.79 12.84
N TRP A 313 -2.71 4.89 12.26
CA TRP A 313 -1.66 5.76 12.79
C TRP A 313 -2.02 7.25 12.68
N SER A 314 -2.75 7.64 11.64
CA SER A 314 -3.29 9.00 11.51
C SER A 314 -4.28 9.34 12.63
N ASP A 315 -5.17 8.41 13.00
CA ASP A 315 -6.16 8.61 14.06
C ASP A 315 -5.52 8.75 15.44
N LEU A 316 -4.40 8.04 15.69
CA LEU A 316 -3.66 8.15 16.94
C LEU A 316 -2.75 9.39 17.00
N ASN A 317 -2.40 9.96 15.84
CA ASN A 317 -1.56 11.16 15.76
C ASN A 317 -2.42 12.43 15.65
N ILE A 318 -2.97 12.84 16.79
CA ILE A 318 -3.74 14.08 16.91
C ILE A 318 -2.83 15.25 17.25
N ILE A 319 -2.77 16.24 16.36
CA ILE A 319 -1.99 17.48 16.52
C ILE A 319 -2.94 18.66 16.33
N ALA A 320 -3.11 19.47 17.38
CA ALA A 320 -4.03 20.61 17.39
C ALA A 320 -5.45 20.26 16.90
N ASP A 321 -6.04 19.23 17.53
CA ASP A 321 -7.38 18.69 17.24
C ASP A 321 -7.60 18.17 15.81
N CYS A 322 -6.53 18.02 15.03
CA CYS A 322 -6.54 17.39 13.71
C CYS A 322 -5.77 16.06 13.75
N THR A 323 -6.37 15.02 13.17
CA THR A 323 -5.62 13.82 12.73
C THR A 323 -4.55 14.21 11.72
N TYR A 324 -3.53 13.36 11.54
CA TYR A 324 -2.50 13.63 10.54
C TYR A 324 -3.06 13.72 9.10
N ALA A 325 -4.06 12.92 8.75
CA ALA A 325 -4.77 13.04 7.47
C ALA A 325 -5.48 14.41 7.29
N GLN A 326 -6.06 14.96 8.37
CA GLN A 326 -6.66 16.30 8.33
C GLN A 326 -5.59 17.40 8.20
N GLN A 327 -4.44 17.23 8.85
CA GLN A 327 -3.27 18.11 8.67
C GLN A 327 -2.85 18.14 7.19
N VAL A 328 -2.68 16.96 6.58
CA VAL A 328 -2.36 16.83 5.16
C VAL A 328 -3.40 17.51 4.28
N LYS A 329 -4.70 17.33 4.56
CA LYS A 329 -5.74 18.00 3.78
C LYS A 329 -5.64 19.52 3.86
N SER A 330 -5.42 20.06 5.06
CA SER A 330 -5.22 21.50 5.25
C SER A 330 -4.01 21.99 4.45
N ILE A 331 -2.89 21.26 4.50
CA ILE A 331 -1.67 21.60 3.77
C ILE A 331 -1.91 21.62 2.26
N LEU A 332 -2.53 20.57 1.71
CA LEU A 332 -2.79 20.46 0.28
C LEU A 332 -3.74 21.55 -0.24
N THR A 333 -4.72 21.96 0.57
CA THR A 333 -5.76 22.92 0.14
C THR A 333 -5.44 24.37 0.45
N THR A 334 -4.70 24.65 1.52
CA THR A 334 -4.43 26.01 2.00
C THR A 334 -2.95 26.38 1.99
N GLY A 335 -2.06 25.40 1.84
CA GLY A 335 -0.62 25.55 2.04
C GLY A 335 -0.21 25.72 3.51
N LYS A 336 -1.14 25.48 4.45
CA LYS A 336 -0.92 25.65 5.90
C LYS A 336 -1.42 24.42 6.66
N THR A 337 -0.81 24.18 7.82
CA THR A 337 -1.28 23.21 8.82
C THR A 337 -2.65 23.61 9.38
N CYS A 338 -3.31 22.71 10.11
CA CYS A 338 -4.54 23.02 10.82
C CYS A 338 -4.33 24.19 11.82
N PRO A 339 -5.39 24.95 12.16
CA PRO A 339 -5.31 26.00 13.17
C PRO A 339 -4.66 25.52 14.48
N ASN A 340 -3.89 26.39 15.11
CA ASN A 340 -3.19 26.12 16.39
C ASN A 340 -2.13 25.02 16.33
N THR A 341 -1.77 24.50 15.15
CA THR A 341 -0.64 23.58 15.02
C THR A 341 0.65 24.30 15.42
N PRO A 342 1.40 23.81 16.42
CA PRO A 342 2.66 24.42 16.82
C PRO A 342 3.68 24.39 15.66
N ASP A 343 4.35 25.53 15.42
CA ASP A 343 5.53 25.57 14.55
C ASP A 343 6.72 24.95 15.31
N VAL A 344 6.76 23.62 15.36
CA VAL A 344 7.84 22.89 16.01
C VAL A 344 8.54 21.99 15.00
N PRO A 345 9.88 22.06 14.88
CA PRO A 345 10.66 21.13 14.07
C PRO A 345 10.49 19.67 14.54
N ASP A 346 10.80 18.71 13.68
CA ASP A 346 10.55 17.25 13.81
C ASP A 346 11.10 16.53 15.05
N SER A 347 11.70 17.25 15.99
CA SER A 347 12.27 16.73 17.22
C SER A 347 11.58 17.32 18.45
N VAL A 348 10.35 16.89 18.69
CA VAL A 348 9.95 16.63 20.08
C VAL A 348 9.47 15.20 20.10
N ALA A 349 10.31 14.32 20.67
CA ALA A 349 9.77 13.11 21.27
C ALA A 349 8.58 13.55 22.11
N PHE A 350 7.38 13.07 21.79
CA PHE A 350 6.22 13.32 22.63
C PHE A 350 6.63 12.95 24.07
N PRO A 351 6.41 13.82 25.07
CA PRO A 351 6.68 13.44 26.45
C PRO A 351 5.95 12.15 26.73
N ASN A 352 6.69 11.17 27.24
CA ASN A 352 6.20 9.85 27.62
C ASN A 352 4.77 9.93 28.17
N ALA A 353 3.88 9.09 27.65
CA ALA A 353 2.64 8.75 28.34
C ALA A 353 2.95 8.46 29.83
N PRO A 354 2.09 8.85 30.77
CA PRO A 354 2.35 8.69 32.20
C PRO A 354 2.77 7.25 32.48
N THR A 355 3.97 7.09 33.03
CA THR A 355 4.48 5.81 33.52
C THR A 355 3.53 5.30 34.59
N PHE A 356 2.66 4.35 34.25
CA PHE A 356 2.05 3.50 35.26
C PHE A 356 3.16 2.60 35.81
N SER A 357 3.58 2.88 37.04
CA SER A 357 4.47 2.01 37.78
C SER A 357 3.81 0.63 37.93
N ALA A 358 4.33 -0.37 37.23
CA ALA A 358 3.97 -1.75 37.47
C ALA A 358 4.37 -2.12 38.92
N PRO A 359 3.51 -2.84 39.69
CA PRO A 359 3.88 -3.34 41.00
C PRO A 359 5.05 -4.31 40.88
N ALA A 360 6.00 -4.22 41.82
CA ALA A 360 7.18 -5.09 41.86
C ALA A 360 6.79 -6.57 41.96
N SER A 361 7.24 -7.37 41.00
CA SER A 361 7.20 -8.84 41.08
C SER A 361 8.32 -9.34 42.02
N PRO A 362 8.05 -10.36 42.86
CA PRO A 362 9.02 -10.87 43.83
C PRO A 362 10.12 -11.70 43.15
N SER A 363 11.34 -11.53 43.63
CA SER A 363 12.53 -12.30 43.26
C SER A 363 12.50 -13.70 43.86
N PHE A 364 12.76 -14.72 43.04
CA PHE A 364 13.06 -16.08 43.52
C PHE A 364 14.55 -16.40 43.33
N PRO A 365 15.17 -17.16 44.25
CA PRO A 365 16.61 -17.46 44.23
C PRO A 365 16.97 -18.56 43.21
N PRO A 366 18.24 -18.67 42.80
CA PRO A 366 18.68 -19.60 41.77
C PRO A 366 18.82 -21.03 42.31
N ALA A 367 18.32 -22.01 41.55
CA ALA A 367 18.54 -23.42 41.82
C ALA A 367 19.75 -23.95 41.04
N THR A 368 20.77 -24.41 41.76
CA THR A 368 21.89 -25.22 41.26
C THR A 368 21.51 -26.70 41.20
N SER A 369 21.84 -27.40 40.11
CA SER A 369 22.05 -28.85 40.17
C SER A 369 22.81 -29.35 38.94
N SER A 370 23.92 -30.02 39.21
CA SER A 370 24.79 -30.73 38.27
C SER A 370 24.31 -32.17 38.11
N ALA A 371 24.28 -32.70 36.89
CA ALA A 371 24.38 -34.14 36.66
C ALA A 371 24.98 -34.44 35.27
N VAL A 372 26.04 -35.23 35.29
CA VAL A 372 26.78 -35.82 34.16
C VAL A 372 26.31 -37.26 33.99
N TYR A 373 26.15 -37.78 32.76
CA TYR A 373 26.40 -39.20 32.36
C TYR A 373 26.14 -39.44 30.83
N PRO A 374 26.56 -40.58 30.21
CA PRO A 374 27.60 -40.69 29.17
C PRO A 374 27.04 -41.08 27.76
N PRO A 375 27.88 -41.28 26.71
CA PRO A 375 27.38 -41.59 25.36
C PRO A 375 27.32 -43.11 25.08
N PRO A 376 26.41 -43.59 24.21
CA PRO A 376 26.55 -44.90 23.58
C PRO A 376 26.84 -44.82 22.07
N ALA A 377 27.44 -45.91 21.60
CA ALA A 377 28.15 -46.12 20.34
C ALA A 377 27.26 -46.49 19.14
N SER A 378 27.89 -46.44 17.95
CA SER A 378 27.33 -46.74 16.63
C SER A 378 27.27 -48.23 16.29
N THR A 379 26.28 -48.64 15.49
CA THR A 379 26.39 -49.64 14.42
C THR A 379 25.34 -49.41 13.32
N SER A 380 25.74 -49.62 12.06
CA SER A 380 24.91 -49.55 10.83
C SER A 380 24.51 -50.98 10.35
N PRO A 381 23.92 -51.20 9.15
CA PRO A 381 22.47 -51.35 8.96
C PRO A 381 22.06 -52.66 8.23
N ALA A 382 20.77 -52.98 8.18
CA ALA A 382 20.21 -53.93 7.21
C ALA A 382 18.76 -53.60 6.81
N SER A 383 18.52 -53.73 5.50
CA SER A 383 17.33 -53.36 4.72
C SER A 383 16.16 -54.36 4.85
N ILE A 384 14.93 -53.93 4.50
CA ILE A 384 13.91 -54.61 3.63
C ILE A 384 12.58 -53.80 3.68
N LEU A 385 11.94 -53.59 2.51
CA LEU A 385 10.58 -53.06 2.24
C LEU A 385 9.61 -54.24 1.92
N PRO A 386 8.30 -54.04 1.63
CA PRO A 386 7.28 -53.10 2.13
C PRO A 386 5.95 -53.83 2.51
N ASP A 387 5.02 -53.17 3.23
CA ASP A 387 3.58 -53.35 2.95
C ASP A 387 2.72 -52.20 3.54
N ASN A 388 1.53 -52.10 2.98
CA ASN A 388 0.60 -50.99 2.85
C ASN A 388 -0.50 -51.03 3.93
N SER A 389 -1.12 -49.86 4.16
CA SER A 389 -2.49 -49.62 4.66
C SER A 389 -2.64 -48.82 5.97
N SER A 390 -3.77 -48.09 6.01
CA SER A 390 -4.09 -46.86 6.73
C SER A 390 -4.26 -46.95 8.25
N SER A 391 -3.94 -45.88 8.98
CA SER A 391 -4.94 -44.95 9.58
C SER A 391 -4.32 -44.00 10.65
N HIS A 392 -4.70 -42.72 10.55
CA HIS A 392 -4.93 -41.69 11.57
C HIS A 392 -3.95 -41.37 12.74
N VAL A 393 -3.63 -40.05 12.80
CA VAL A 393 -3.44 -39.15 13.99
C VAL A 393 -2.01 -38.81 14.45
N SER A 394 -1.73 -37.49 14.38
CA SER A 394 -0.91 -36.57 15.19
C SER A 394 0.48 -36.92 15.76
N SER A 395 1.35 -35.91 15.62
CA SER A 395 2.45 -35.44 16.48
C SER A 395 3.91 -35.65 16.03
N SER A 396 4.59 -34.51 15.91
CA SER A 396 5.97 -34.16 16.31
C SER A 396 7.12 -35.18 16.15
N SER A 397 8.12 -34.79 15.35
CA SER A 397 9.58 -34.77 15.63
C SER A 397 10.27 -34.52 14.27
N GLY A 398 11.31 -33.70 14.09
CA GLY A 398 12.43 -33.36 14.95
C GLY A 398 13.70 -33.63 14.15
N THR A 399 14.17 -32.66 13.35
CA THR A 399 15.49 -32.69 12.72
C THR A 399 16.18 -31.34 12.91
N GLY A 400 16.94 -31.23 14.01
CA GLY A 400 18.35 -30.83 14.00
C GLY A 400 18.80 -29.52 13.33
N GLY A 401 17.93 -28.54 13.12
CA GLY A 401 18.33 -27.19 12.72
C GLY A 401 17.67 -26.19 13.66
N GLY A 402 18.45 -25.30 14.27
CA GLY A 402 17.87 -24.17 15.02
C GLY A 402 16.90 -23.37 14.17
N VAL A 403 16.18 -22.44 14.78
CA VAL A 403 15.31 -21.49 14.09
C VAL A 403 16.17 -20.59 13.20
N ALA A 404 15.84 -20.51 11.91
CA ALA A 404 16.55 -19.67 10.94
C ALA A 404 16.46 -18.17 11.32
N GLN A 405 17.32 -17.33 10.74
CA GLN A 405 17.24 -15.88 10.94
C GLN A 405 15.80 -15.39 10.70
N TRP A 406 15.32 -14.54 11.61
CA TRP A 406 13.96 -13.97 11.68
C TRP A 406 12.84 -14.94 12.04
N GLY A 407 13.10 -16.24 12.17
CA GLY A 407 12.10 -17.19 12.65
C GLY A 407 11.75 -16.98 14.12
N GLN A 408 10.52 -17.35 14.51
CA GLN A 408 10.06 -17.24 15.89
C GLN A 408 10.88 -18.17 16.80
N CYS A 409 11.40 -17.63 17.88
CA CYS A 409 12.16 -18.37 18.90
C CYS A 409 11.61 -18.15 20.31
N GLY A 410 10.48 -17.46 20.44
CA GLY A 410 9.83 -17.20 21.73
C GLY A 410 8.53 -16.41 21.59
N GLY A 411 7.87 -16.17 22.72
CA GLY A 411 6.55 -15.55 22.81
C GLY A 411 5.58 -16.39 23.64
N GLU A 412 4.64 -15.75 24.32
CA GLU A 412 3.55 -16.43 25.03
C GLU A 412 2.73 -17.28 24.05
N GLY A 413 2.56 -18.57 24.38
CA GLY A 413 1.88 -19.55 23.52
C GLY A 413 2.78 -20.22 22.46
N TYR A 414 4.04 -19.81 22.29
CA TYR A 414 4.96 -20.46 21.35
C TYR A 414 5.47 -21.80 21.87
N THR A 415 5.28 -22.87 21.10
CA THR A 415 5.70 -24.25 21.45
C THR A 415 6.85 -24.79 20.58
N GLY A 416 7.43 -23.96 19.70
CA GLY A 416 8.52 -24.36 18.82
C GLY A 416 9.91 -24.23 19.44
N SER A 417 10.96 -24.40 18.64
CA SER A 417 12.35 -24.29 19.12
C SER A 417 12.68 -22.86 19.55
N THR A 418 13.35 -22.72 20.69
CA THR A 418 13.88 -21.43 21.20
C THR A 418 15.35 -21.21 20.84
N GLN A 419 15.98 -22.20 20.21
CA GLN A 419 17.39 -22.16 19.82
C GLN A 419 17.51 -21.70 18.37
N CYS A 420 18.19 -20.58 18.17
CA CYS A 420 18.49 -20.03 16.86
C CYS A 420 19.64 -20.76 16.18
N GLN A 421 19.66 -20.77 14.84
CA GLN A 421 20.84 -21.18 14.09
C GLN A 421 21.99 -20.21 14.38
N SER A 422 23.20 -20.75 14.57
CA SER A 422 24.40 -19.91 14.64
C SER A 422 24.54 -19.08 13.36
N PRO A 423 24.82 -17.75 13.43
CA PRO A 423 25.29 -16.99 14.59
C PRO A 423 24.19 -16.26 15.40
N PHE A 424 22.92 -16.50 15.10
CA PHE A 424 21.80 -15.70 15.57
C PHE A 424 21.44 -15.98 17.04
N LYS A 425 20.82 -14.98 17.68
CA LYS A 425 20.31 -15.09 19.05
C LYS A 425 18.83 -14.79 19.08
N CYS A 426 18.11 -15.43 20.01
CA CYS A 426 16.69 -15.14 20.19
C CYS A 426 16.52 -13.77 20.84
N VAL A 427 16.00 -12.79 20.09
CA VAL A 427 15.77 -11.42 20.55
C VAL A 427 14.28 -11.22 20.83
N TYR A 428 13.97 -10.69 22.00
CA TYR A 428 12.60 -10.39 22.43
C TYR A 428 11.99 -9.27 21.57
N GLY A 429 10.85 -9.54 20.95
CA GLY A 429 10.10 -8.59 20.12
C GLY A 429 8.78 -8.12 20.76
N GLY A 430 8.28 -8.81 21.78
CA GLY A 430 7.03 -8.51 22.47
C GLY A 430 6.49 -9.72 23.23
N GLN A 431 5.39 -9.53 23.97
CA GLN A 431 4.82 -10.56 24.85
C GLN A 431 4.58 -11.89 24.13
N TYR A 432 4.12 -11.84 22.88
CA TYR A 432 3.76 -13.01 22.07
C TYR A 432 4.81 -13.37 21.00
N TRP A 433 5.94 -12.65 20.92
CA TRP A 433 6.91 -12.86 19.85
C TRP A 433 8.36 -12.54 20.23
N SER A 434 9.26 -13.47 19.94
CA SER A 434 10.71 -13.27 19.86
C SER A 434 11.22 -13.89 18.56
N SER A 435 12.23 -13.30 17.93
CA SER A 435 12.79 -13.78 16.66
C SER A 435 14.31 -13.98 16.73
N CYS A 436 14.85 -14.89 15.93
CA CYS A 436 16.30 -15.05 15.78
C CYS A 436 16.91 -13.88 15.00
N GLN A 437 17.86 -13.15 15.58
CA GLN A 437 18.52 -12.00 14.93
C GLN A 437 20.04 -12.13 14.93
#